data_AF-A0A939A9Y3-F1
#
_entry.id   AF-A0A939A9Y3-F1
#
_cell.length_a   1.000
_cell.length_b   1.000
_cell.length_c   1.000
_cell.angle_alpha   90.00
_cell.angle_beta   90.00
_cell.angle_gamma   90.00
#
_symmetry.space_group_name_H-M   'P 1'
#
loop_
_entity.id
_entity.type
_entity.pdbx_description
1 polymer ?
#
loop_
_entity_poly.entity_id
_entity_poly.type
_entity_poly.pdbx_seq_one_letter_code
_entity_poly.pdbx_strand_id
1 'polypeptide(L)'
;QVVEFVDSTPDGLSLEAASVLTNMTVEMGAVSGLLAQRMAGDESGSRPGTSLSLTGLRPVVALPGAPDRVVDAATLGEVRIDAAHIGSCTCGGLSDLESAARVLAGRHVADGVSLFVTPATRSVLQAAIRNGTAAALVEAGAVLLNPSCGFCGGIDKGIPAEGEVTLSTGPRNYGSRARIGSQVYLASAATAAASAVAGRIVSPVEVLP
;
A
#
# COMPACT_ATOMS: atom_id res chain seq x y z
N GLN A 1 -13.30 -17.69 10.84
CA GLN A 1 -12.34 -17.49 11.96
C GLN A 1 -12.20 -15.98 12.20
N VAL A 2 -11.88 -15.55 13.42
CA VAL A 2 -11.57 -14.15 13.74
C VAL A 2 -10.07 -14.06 13.94
N VAL A 3 -9.42 -13.05 13.37
CA VAL A 3 -7.99 -12.79 13.55
C VAL A 3 -7.83 -11.66 14.55
N GLU A 4 -7.11 -11.94 15.63
CA GLU A 4 -6.79 -10.98 16.68
C GLU A 4 -5.30 -10.63 16.61
N PHE A 5 -5.01 -9.34 16.47
CA PHE A 5 -3.66 -8.80 16.58
C PHE A 5 -3.44 -8.31 18.01
N VAL A 6 -2.29 -8.64 18.58
CA VAL A 6 -1.84 -8.11 19.87
C VAL A 6 -0.56 -7.35 19.63
N ASP A 7 -0.58 -6.06 19.93
CA ASP A 7 0.58 -5.21 19.80
C ASP A 7 1.41 -5.18 21.10
N SER A 8 2.72 -5.36 20.93
CA SER A 8 3.70 -5.36 22.01
C SER A 8 4.80 -4.31 21.80
N THR A 9 4.65 -3.44 20.80
CA THR A 9 5.57 -2.34 20.54
C THR A 9 5.48 -1.28 21.65
N PRO A 10 6.59 -0.60 22.00
CA PRO A 10 6.59 0.40 23.08
C PRO A 10 5.66 1.59 22.81
N ASP A 11 5.62 2.06 21.57
CA ASP A 11 4.88 3.25 21.16
C ASP A 11 3.44 2.93 20.71
N GLY A 12 3.15 1.65 20.50
CA GLY A 12 1.91 1.18 19.91
C GLY A 12 1.83 1.43 18.39
N LEU A 13 1.04 0.62 17.70
CA LEU A 13 0.64 0.83 16.32
C LEU A 13 -0.27 2.04 16.23
N SER A 14 -0.02 2.89 15.24
CA SER A 14 -0.96 3.96 14.89
C SER A 14 -2.31 3.37 14.45
N LEU A 15 -3.38 4.15 14.59
CA LEU A 15 -4.70 3.76 14.10
C LEU A 15 -4.69 3.48 12.58
N GLU A 16 -3.88 4.21 11.81
CA GLU A 16 -3.73 3.95 10.38
C GLU A 16 -3.10 2.57 10.14
N ALA A 17 -1.98 2.25 10.81
CA ALA A 17 -1.33 0.94 10.69
C ALA A 17 -2.24 -0.23 11.16
N ALA A 18 -2.95 -0.03 12.28
CA ALA A 18 -3.95 -0.96 12.79
C ALA A 18 -5.09 -1.21 11.79
N SER A 19 -5.54 -0.15 11.11
CA SER A 19 -6.55 -0.24 10.07
C SER A 19 -6.06 -1.07 8.88
N VAL A 20 -4.80 -0.96 8.49
CA VAL A 20 -4.23 -1.78 7.40
C VAL A 20 -4.26 -3.26 7.77
N LEU A 21 -3.77 -3.61 8.97
CA LEU A 21 -3.73 -4.99 9.43
C LEU A 21 -5.12 -5.62 9.50
N THR A 22 -6.07 -4.93 10.12
CA THR A 22 -7.43 -5.44 10.30
C THR A 22 -8.19 -5.54 8.98
N ASN A 23 -7.99 -4.61 8.04
CA ASN A 23 -8.58 -4.66 6.70
C ASN A 23 -8.12 -5.90 5.91
N MET A 24 -6.83 -6.24 5.96
CA MET A 24 -6.28 -7.36 5.19
C MET A 24 -6.68 -8.75 5.74
N THR A 25 -7.29 -8.84 6.92
CA THR A 25 -7.67 -10.14 7.51
C THR A 25 -8.66 -10.94 6.67
N VAL A 26 -9.54 -10.26 5.92
CA VAL A 26 -10.49 -10.93 5.02
C VAL A 26 -9.79 -11.67 3.88
N GLU A 27 -8.63 -11.19 3.43
CA GLU A 27 -7.84 -11.86 2.39
C GLU A 27 -7.16 -13.14 2.90
N MET A 28 -7.15 -13.36 4.22
CA MET A 28 -6.77 -14.64 4.85
C MET A 28 -7.99 -15.56 5.08
N GLY A 29 -9.19 -15.19 4.61
CA GLY A 29 -10.43 -15.92 4.85
C GLY A 29 -11.02 -15.70 6.26
N ALA A 30 -10.53 -14.70 7.00
CA ALA A 30 -11.12 -14.32 8.27
C ALA A 30 -12.49 -13.64 8.07
N VAL A 31 -13.38 -13.84 9.03
CA VAL A 31 -14.68 -13.15 9.09
C VAL A 31 -14.50 -11.71 9.56
N SER A 32 -13.52 -11.49 10.44
CA SER A 32 -13.21 -10.18 11.00
C SER A 32 -11.78 -10.17 11.54
N GLY A 33 -11.20 -8.96 11.56
CA GLY A 33 -9.92 -8.66 12.16
C GLY A 33 -10.08 -7.63 13.26
N LEU A 34 -9.41 -7.82 14.39
CA LEU A 34 -9.43 -6.87 15.50
C LEU A 34 -8.02 -6.69 16.08
N LEU A 35 -7.73 -5.47 16.52
CA LEU A 35 -6.52 -5.16 17.30
C LEU A 35 -6.92 -5.10 18.78
N ALA A 36 -6.40 -6.01 19.58
CA ALA A 36 -6.66 -6.03 21.01
C ALA A 36 -5.97 -4.85 21.68
N GLN A 37 -6.74 -4.01 22.38
CA GLN A 37 -6.17 -3.04 23.30
C GLN A 37 -5.88 -3.76 24.61
N ARG A 38 -4.60 -3.76 25.03
CA ARG A 38 -4.19 -4.36 26.29
C ARG A 38 -4.81 -3.56 27.44
N MET A 39 -5.84 -4.10 28.09
CA MET A 39 -6.45 -3.48 29.27
C MET A 39 -5.67 -3.88 30.52
N ALA A 40 -5.52 -2.96 31.48
CA ALA A 40 -4.88 -3.26 32.76
C ALA A 40 -5.65 -4.39 33.49
N GLY A 41 -4.96 -5.50 33.76
CA GLY A 41 -5.54 -6.69 34.41
C GLY A 41 -5.94 -7.83 33.46
N ASP A 42 -5.68 -7.71 32.16
CA ASP A 42 -5.92 -8.79 31.21
C ASP A 42 -4.81 -9.85 31.31
N GLU A 43 -4.98 -10.81 32.22
CA GLU A 43 -4.27 -12.08 32.20
C GLU A 43 -4.88 -12.93 31.07
N SER A 44 -4.63 -12.53 29.82
CA SER A 44 -5.03 -13.31 28.67
C SER A 44 -4.27 -14.63 28.70
N GLY A 45 -4.86 -15.66 29.30
CA GLY A 45 -4.34 -17.02 29.30
C GLY A 45 -3.90 -17.39 27.88
N SER A 46 -2.73 -18.02 27.78
CA SER A 46 -2.02 -18.43 26.56
C SER A 46 -2.94 -18.83 25.40
N ARG A 47 -3.45 -17.84 24.64
CA ARG A 47 -4.18 -18.11 23.40
C ARG A 47 -3.13 -18.59 22.39
N PRO A 48 -3.36 -19.72 21.70
CA PRO A 48 -2.45 -20.15 20.65
C PRO A 48 -2.36 -19.06 19.59
N GLY A 49 -1.15 -18.58 19.33
CA GLY A 49 -0.89 -17.49 18.40
C GLY A 49 0.55 -17.53 17.89
N THR A 50 0.79 -16.86 16.78
CA THR A 50 2.12 -16.73 16.17
C THR A 50 2.69 -15.37 16.52
N SER A 51 3.92 -15.35 17.06
CA SER A 51 4.66 -14.11 17.26
C SER A 51 5.37 -13.71 15.97
N LEU A 52 5.24 -12.44 15.57
CA LEU A 52 5.95 -11.86 14.44
C LEU A 52 6.93 -10.80 14.95
N SER A 53 8.22 -11.00 14.71
CA SER A 53 9.22 -9.96 14.97
C SER A 53 9.12 -8.88 13.89
N LEU A 54 9.08 -7.61 14.32
CA LEU A 54 9.17 -6.47 13.41
C LEU A 54 10.61 -6.14 13.00
N THR A 55 11.60 -6.71 13.69
CA THR A 55 13.01 -6.49 13.39
C THR A 55 13.43 -7.31 12.17
N GLY A 56 14.07 -6.66 11.20
CA GLY A 56 14.54 -7.33 9.97
C GLY A 56 13.45 -7.56 8.92
N LEU A 57 12.24 -6.98 9.11
CA LEU A 57 11.24 -6.94 8.06
C LEU A 57 11.79 -6.17 6.86
N ARG A 58 11.55 -6.72 5.68
CA ARG A 58 11.97 -6.17 4.39
C ARG A 58 10.75 -5.82 3.55
N PRO A 59 10.86 -4.85 2.64
CA PRO A 59 9.79 -4.55 1.71
C PRO A 59 9.45 -5.78 0.85
N VAL A 60 8.17 -6.12 0.81
CA VAL A 60 7.63 -7.24 0.04
C VAL A 60 6.61 -6.77 -0.98
N VAL A 61 6.34 -7.63 -1.96
CA VAL A 61 5.36 -7.42 -3.03
C VAL A 61 4.53 -8.68 -3.20
N ALA A 62 3.20 -8.54 -3.23
CA ALA A 62 2.32 -9.65 -3.64
C ALA A 62 2.23 -9.70 -5.16
N LEU A 63 2.46 -10.88 -5.71
CA LEU A 63 2.48 -11.13 -7.14
C LEU A 63 1.06 -11.26 -7.73
N PRO A 64 0.86 -11.04 -9.04
CA PRO A 64 -0.46 -11.05 -9.66
C PRO A 64 -1.25 -12.34 -9.45
N GLY A 65 -2.57 -12.16 -9.24
CA GLY A 65 -3.55 -13.23 -9.18
C GLY A 65 -3.89 -13.71 -7.77
N ALA A 66 -3.02 -13.48 -6.77
CA ALA A 66 -3.27 -13.92 -5.40
C ALA A 66 -2.55 -13.03 -4.38
N PRO A 67 -3.26 -12.44 -3.39
CA PRO A 67 -2.67 -11.53 -2.41
C PRO A 67 -1.71 -12.20 -1.42
N ASP A 68 -1.80 -13.53 -1.26
CA ASP A 68 -0.93 -14.34 -0.42
C ASP A 68 0.38 -14.79 -1.12
N ARG A 69 0.51 -14.56 -2.43
CA ARG A 69 1.73 -14.89 -3.20
C ARG A 69 2.79 -13.80 -3.04
N VAL A 70 3.38 -13.71 -1.85
CA VAL A 70 4.30 -12.63 -1.46
C VAL A 70 5.76 -13.02 -1.70
N VAL A 71 6.54 -12.10 -2.29
CA VAL A 71 7.99 -12.20 -2.47
C VAL A 71 8.68 -10.93 -2.01
N ASP A 72 10.00 -10.99 -1.83
CA ASP A 72 10.80 -9.81 -1.51
C ASP A 72 10.83 -8.85 -2.70
N ALA A 73 10.62 -7.56 -2.45
CA ALA A 73 10.65 -6.55 -3.52
C ALA A 73 11.99 -6.57 -4.28
N ALA A 74 13.10 -6.75 -3.56
CA ALA A 74 14.45 -6.80 -4.11
C ALA A 74 14.71 -8.01 -5.04
N THR A 75 13.88 -9.05 -4.99
CA THR A 75 14.07 -10.26 -5.82
C THR A 75 13.39 -10.17 -7.20
N LEU A 76 12.56 -9.15 -7.42
CA LEU A 76 11.81 -9.00 -8.67
C LEU A 76 12.68 -8.49 -9.83
N GLY A 77 13.84 -7.88 -9.56
CA GLY A 77 14.78 -7.46 -10.59
C GLY A 77 14.18 -6.46 -11.59
N GLU A 78 14.06 -6.87 -12.84
CA GLU A 78 13.72 -6.01 -14.00
C GLU A 78 12.23 -6.03 -14.40
N VAL A 79 11.33 -6.37 -13.48
CA VAL A 79 9.88 -6.29 -13.76
C VAL A 79 9.49 -4.82 -13.94
N ARG A 80 9.39 -4.39 -15.20
CA ARG A 80 8.94 -3.04 -15.58
C ARG A 80 7.49 -2.82 -15.18
N ILE A 81 7.18 -1.59 -14.80
CA ILE A 81 5.81 -1.15 -14.53
C ILE A 81 5.39 -0.09 -15.54
N ASP A 82 4.13 -0.11 -15.90
CA ASP A 82 3.51 0.93 -16.73
C ASP A 82 2.78 1.96 -15.86
N ALA A 83 2.28 1.52 -14.70
CA ALA A 83 1.59 2.38 -13.75
C ALA A 83 1.84 2.00 -12.29
N ALA A 84 1.72 3.01 -11.42
CA ALA A 84 1.68 2.86 -9.98
C ALA A 84 0.44 3.57 -9.40
N HIS A 85 -0.24 2.91 -8.46
CA HIS A 85 -1.43 3.41 -7.79
C HIS A 85 -1.23 3.44 -6.28
N ILE A 86 -1.18 4.66 -5.73
CA ILE A 86 -1.06 4.89 -4.29
C ILE A 86 -2.38 5.48 -3.80
N GLY A 87 -3.20 4.67 -3.14
CA GLY A 87 -4.48 5.15 -2.63
C GLY A 87 -5.56 4.09 -2.60
N SER A 88 -5.92 3.66 -1.40
CA SER A 88 -6.98 2.68 -1.16
C SER A 88 -7.45 2.75 0.30
N CYS A 89 -8.42 1.91 0.67
CA CYS A 89 -8.80 1.70 2.07
C CYS A 89 -7.73 1.02 2.93
N THR A 90 -6.68 0.46 2.31
CA THR A 90 -5.52 -0.15 3.00
C THR A 90 -4.28 0.71 2.97
N CYS A 91 -4.24 1.75 2.13
CA CYS A 91 -3.05 2.59 1.96
C CYS A 91 -3.46 3.88 1.23
N GLY A 92 -3.86 4.87 2.00
CA GLY A 92 -4.36 6.17 1.52
C GLY A 92 -4.56 7.18 2.65
N GLY A 93 -4.07 6.86 3.86
CA GLY A 93 -4.02 7.80 4.98
C GLY A 93 -2.98 8.89 4.75
N LEU A 94 -2.89 9.84 5.68
CA LEU A 94 -1.95 10.94 5.49
C LEU A 94 -0.49 10.45 5.57
N SER A 95 -0.20 9.49 6.47
CA SER A 95 1.16 8.95 6.62
C SER A 95 1.62 8.18 5.37
N ASP A 96 0.72 7.51 4.66
CA ASP A 96 1.01 6.84 3.39
C ASP A 96 1.41 7.83 2.30
N LEU A 97 0.66 8.93 2.18
CA LEU A 97 0.93 9.99 1.21
C LEU A 97 2.25 10.71 1.51
N GLU A 98 2.51 10.99 2.79
CA GLU A 98 3.78 11.56 3.25
C GLU A 98 4.95 10.62 2.98
N SER A 99 4.76 9.31 3.18
CA SER A 99 5.77 8.31 2.85
C SER A 99 6.08 8.30 1.36
N ALA A 100 5.05 8.35 0.50
CA ALA A 100 5.25 8.44 -0.95
C ALA A 100 5.96 9.75 -1.34
N ALA A 101 5.54 10.89 -0.79
CA ALA A 101 6.16 12.19 -1.06
C ALA A 101 7.63 12.24 -0.63
N ARG A 102 7.99 11.61 0.50
CA ARG A 102 9.40 11.50 0.94
C ARG A 102 10.25 10.69 -0.04
N VAL A 103 9.70 9.60 -0.58
CA VAL A 103 10.36 8.82 -1.63
C VAL A 103 10.48 9.63 -2.92
N LEU A 104 9.51 10.47 -3.25
CA LEU A 104 9.52 11.29 -4.47
C LEU A 104 10.32 12.60 -4.34
N ALA A 105 10.76 12.97 -3.14
CA ALA A 105 11.46 14.23 -2.89
C ALA A 105 12.69 14.39 -3.80
N GLY A 106 12.70 15.47 -4.58
CA GLY A 106 13.78 15.80 -5.53
C GLY A 106 13.88 14.86 -6.74
N ARG A 107 12.85 14.05 -6.99
CA ARG A 107 12.81 13.05 -8.07
C ARG A 107 11.52 13.21 -8.88
N HIS A 108 11.53 12.65 -10.08
CA HIS A 108 10.37 12.59 -10.96
C HIS A 108 10.02 11.14 -11.28
N VAL A 109 8.74 10.90 -11.53
CA VAL A 109 8.24 9.64 -12.09
C VAL A 109 8.96 9.34 -13.41
N ALA A 110 9.31 8.07 -13.64
CA ALA A 110 10.01 7.64 -14.84
C ALA A 110 9.20 7.89 -16.13
N ASP A 111 9.91 8.14 -17.22
CA ASP A 111 9.27 8.29 -18.53
C ASP A 111 8.50 7.02 -18.91
N GLY A 112 7.26 7.22 -19.37
CA GLY A 112 6.35 6.12 -19.73
C GLY A 112 5.61 5.49 -18.55
N VAL A 113 5.86 5.93 -17.32
CA VAL A 113 5.14 5.46 -16.12
C VAL A 113 4.09 6.47 -15.68
N SER A 114 2.88 5.99 -15.39
CA SER A 114 1.82 6.82 -14.78
C SER A 114 1.73 6.55 -13.27
N LEU A 115 1.95 7.58 -12.45
CA LEU A 115 1.70 7.51 -11.01
C LEU A 115 0.38 8.18 -10.67
N PHE A 116 -0.58 7.40 -10.16
CA PHE A 116 -1.87 7.89 -9.67
C PHE A 116 -1.89 7.89 -8.15
N VAL A 117 -2.35 8.99 -7.56
CA VAL A 117 -2.47 9.13 -6.11
C VAL A 117 -3.90 9.46 -5.72
N THR A 118 -4.51 8.61 -4.89
CA THR A 118 -5.90 8.75 -4.43
C THR A 118 -5.95 8.81 -2.90
N PRO A 119 -6.10 9.99 -2.29
CA PRO A 119 -6.30 10.09 -0.84
C PRO A 119 -7.55 9.32 -0.39
N ALA A 120 -7.47 8.62 0.75
CA ALA A 120 -8.58 7.76 1.20
C ALA A 120 -9.87 8.53 1.47
N THR A 121 -9.76 9.79 1.93
CA THR A 121 -10.91 10.62 2.27
C THR A 121 -10.67 12.08 1.89
N ARG A 122 -11.76 12.87 1.90
CA ARG A 122 -11.67 14.33 1.74
C ARG A 122 -10.83 14.99 2.83
N SER A 123 -10.92 14.53 4.08
CA SER A 123 -10.14 15.11 5.18
C SER A 123 -8.65 14.86 5.02
N VAL A 124 -8.26 13.66 4.55
CA VAL A 124 -6.87 13.34 4.21
C VAL A 124 -6.37 14.21 3.05
N LEU A 125 -7.15 14.33 1.97
CA LEU A 125 -6.80 15.22 0.86
C LEU A 125 -6.58 16.66 1.34
N GLN A 126 -7.47 17.20 2.17
CA GLN A 126 -7.32 18.54 2.74
C GLN A 126 -6.08 18.66 3.63
N ALA A 127 -5.75 17.64 4.41
CA ALA A 127 -4.54 17.63 5.23
C ALA A 127 -3.27 17.60 4.37
N ALA A 128 -3.25 16.77 3.33
CA ALA A 128 -2.15 16.69 2.37
C ALA A 128 -1.95 17.99 1.59
N ILE A 129 -3.03 18.72 1.29
CA ILE A 129 -2.93 20.06 0.69
C ILE A 129 -2.31 21.04 1.69
N ARG A 130 -2.79 21.05 2.95
CA ARG A 130 -2.33 22.01 3.98
C ARG A 130 -0.87 21.83 4.36
N ASN A 131 -0.37 20.60 4.44
CA ASN A 131 1.01 20.32 4.83
C ASN A 131 1.99 20.27 3.63
N GLY A 132 1.53 20.53 2.41
CA GLY A 132 2.35 20.53 1.19
C GLY A 132 2.61 19.16 0.57
N THR A 133 2.13 18.06 1.17
CA THR A 133 2.30 16.70 0.63
C THR A 133 1.69 16.57 -0.76
N ALA A 134 0.50 17.11 -0.97
CA ALA A 134 -0.16 17.07 -2.28
C ALA A 134 0.65 17.82 -3.36
N ALA A 135 1.27 18.95 -2.99
CA ALA A 135 2.11 19.71 -3.90
C ALA A 135 3.36 18.90 -4.28
N ALA A 136 4.06 18.32 -3.31
CA ALA A 136 5.26 17.51 -3.55
C ALA A 136 4.97 16.30 -4.47
N LEU A 137 3.83 15.64 -4.29
CA LEU A 137 3.41 14.52 -5.15
C LEU A 137 3.18 14.99 -6.60
N VAL A 138 2.47 16.10 -6.79
CA VAL A 138 2.18 16.65 -8.12
C VAL A 138 3.45 17.16 -8.79
N GLU A 139 4.35 17.82 -8.06
CA GLU A 139 5.65 18.28 -8.56
C GLU A 139 6.51 17.13 -9.08
N ALA A 140 6.47 15.97 -8.42
CA ALA A 140 7.14 14.76 -8.87
C ALA A 140 6.52 14.11 -10.12
N GLY A 141 5.40 14.63 -10.63
CA GLY A 141 4.68 14.12 -11.80
C GLY A 141 3.54 13.16 -11.48
N ALA A 142 3.10 13.06 -10.22
CA ALA A 142 1.95 12.26 -9.87
C ALA A 142 0.62 12.94 -10.29
N VAL A 143 -0.32 12.13 -10.76
CA VAL A 143 -1.71 12.55 -11.03
C VAL A 143 -2.53 12.36 -9.76
N LEU A 144 -2.89 13.46 -9.12
CA LEU A 144 -3.75 13.45 -7.94
C LEU A 144 -5.22 13.26 -8.34
N LEU A 145 -5.86 12.22 -7.81
CA LEU A 145 -7.26 11.88 -8.04
C LEU A 145 -8.14 12.31 -6.85
N ASN A 146 -9.43 12.51 -7.11
CA ASN A 146 -10.39 12.73 -6.03
C ASN A 146 -10.54 11.45 -5.17
N PRO A 147 -10.85 11.57 -3.88
CA PRO A 147 -11.08 10.40 -3.02
C PRO A 147 -12.16 9.49 -3.61
N SER A 148 -11.78 8.25 -3.94
CA SER A 148 -12.67 7.22 -4.47
C SER A 148 -12.06 5.83 -4.27
N CYS A 149 -12.89 4.78 -4.35
CA CYS A 149 -12.38 3.39 -4.40
C CYS A 149 -11.85 3.01 -5.81
N GLY A 150 -11.87 3.96 -6.75
CA GLY A 150 -11.74 3.84 -8.19
C GLY A 150 -11.03 2.63 -8.76
N PHE A 151 -9.71 2.61 -8.63
CA PHE A 151 -8.84 1.55 -9.17
C PHE A 151 -9.18 0.17 -8.62
N CYS A 152 -9.46 0.08 -7.32
CA CYS A 152 -9.66 -1.19 -6.62
C CYS A 152 -10.87 -2.00 -7.16
N GLY A 153 -11.84 -1.32 -7.78
CA GLY A 153 -12.98 -1.97 -8.44
C GLY A 153 -12.99 -1.87 -9.96
N GLY A 154 -12.01 -1.20 -10.58
CA GLY A 154 -12.05 -0.86 -12.00
C GLY A 154 -13.20 0.10 -12.38
N ILE A 155 -13.52 1.07 -11.50
CA ILE A 155 -14.73 1.91 -11.62
C ILE A 155 -14.40 3.35 -12.02
N ASP A 156 -13.17 3.81 -11.78
CA ASP A 156 -12.77 5.22 -11.95
C ASP A 156 -11.41 5.32 -12.65
N LYS A 157 -10.82 6.51 -12.72
CA LYS A 157 -9.57 6.81 -13.43
C LYS A 157 -8.39 5.89 -13.08
N GLY A 158 -7.54 5.69 -14.09
CA GLY A 158 -6.34 4.86 -14.03
C GLY A 158 -6.62 3.35 -14.07
N ILE A 159 -7.68 2.93 -14.75
CA ILE A 159 -7.92 1.51 -15.02
C ILE A 159 -6.81 1.01 -15.95
N PRO A 160 -6.13 -0.10 -15.60
CA PRO A 160 -5.05 -0.62 -16.41
C PRO A 160 -5.55 -1.10 -17.78
N ALA A 161 -4.70 -1.01 -18.78
CA ALA A 161 -4.89 -1.69 -20.05
C ALA A 161 -4.73 -3.22 -19.91
N GLU A 162 -5.11 -3.95 -20.94
CA GLU A 162 -4.84 -5.40 -20.98
C GLU A 162 -3.34 -5.63 -21.14
N GLY A 163 -2.78 -6.53 -20.33
CA GLY A 163 -1.34 -6.80 -20.29
C GLY A 163 -0.53 -5.78 -19.48
N GLU A 164 -1.11 -4.63 -19.12
CA GLU A 164 -0.44 -3.57 -18.36
C GLU A 164 -0.01 -4.08 -16.98
N VAL A 165 1.24 -3.77 -16.61
CA VAL A 165 1.82 -4.09 -15.31
C VAL A 165 1.63 -2.90 -14.37
N THR A 166 0.80 -3.09 -13.37
CA THR A 166 0.46 -2.04 -12.40
C THR A 166 0.86 -2.45 -10.99
N LEU A 167 1.57 -1.56 -10.30
CA LEU A 167 1.85 -1.71 -8.88
C LEU A 167 0.82 -0.93 -8.07
N SER A 168 0.06 -1.60 -7.19
CA SER A 168 -1.05 -1.00 -6.46
C SER A 168 -0.87 -1.12 -4.95
N THR A 169 -1.35 -0.12 -4.21
CA THR A 169 -1.48 -0.20 -2.75
C THR A 169 -2.86 -0.66 -2.30
N GLY A 170 -3.66 -1.21 -3.22
CA GLY A 170 -4.95 -1.83 -2.93
C GLY A 170 -4.83 -3.19 -2.21
N PRO A 171 -5.93 -3.72 -1.67
CA PRO A 171 -5.93 -5.00 -0.97
C PRO A 171 -5.93 -6.23 -1.89
N ARG A 172 -6.28 -6.07 -3.18
CA ARG A 172 -6.65 -7.19 -4.07
C ARG A 172 -6.06 -7.03 -5.46
N ASN A 173 -5.59 -8.15 -6.02
CA ASN A 173 -4.92 -8.20 -7.32
C ASN A 173 -5.35 -9.38 -8.21
N TYR A 174 -6.59 -9.86 -8.06
CA TYR A 174 -7.15 -10.88 -8.95
C TYR A 174 -7.16 -10.35 -10.40
N GLY A 175 -6.84 -11.19 -11.38
CA GLY A 175 -6.66 -10.78 -12.79
C GLY A 175 -7.91 -10.23 -13.49
N SER A 176 -9.07 -10.23 -12.83
CA SER A 176 -10.33 -9.61 -13.27
C SER A 176 -10.74 -8.39 -12.43
N ARG A 177 -9.96 -8.03 -11.40
CA ARG A 177 -10.38 -7.08 -10.38
C ARG A 177 -10.47 -5.64 -10.87
N ALA A 178 -9.40 -5.15 -11.48
CA ALA A 178 -9.35 -3.81 -12.07
C ALA A 178 -9.72 -3.86 -13.56
N ARG A 179 -9.15 -4.83 -14.29
CA ARG A 179 -9.51 -5.19 -15.65
C ARG A 179 -9.15 -6.64 -15.91
N ILE A 180 -9.95 -7.34 -16.72
CA ILE A 180 -9.61 -8.68 -17.21
C ILE A 180 -8.30 -8.62 -18.00
N GLY A 181 -7.31 -9.42 -17.59
CA GLY A 181 -6.00 -9.51 -18.25
C GLY A 181 -4.98 -8.47 -17.77
N SER A 182 -5.28 -7.70 -16.71
CA SER A 182 -4.31 -6.80 -16.07
C SER A 182 -3.36 -7.55 -15.13
N GLN A 183 -2.13 -7.08 -15.01
CA GLN A 183 -1.12 -7.65 -14.11
C GLN A 183 -0.89 -6.73 -12.92
N VAL A 184 -1.64 -6.96 -11.84
CA VAL A 184 -1.58 -6.11 -10.65
C VAL A 184 -0.67 -6.73 -9.57
N TYR A 185 0.32 -5.99 -9.13
CA TYR A 185 1.17 -6.30 -7.99
C TYR A 185 0.71 -5.48 -6.78
N LEU A 186 0.82 -6.02 -5.56
CA LEU A 186 0.47 -5.28 -4.34
C LEU A 186 1.71 -4.89 -3.56
N ALA A 187 1.80 -3.64 -3.13
CA ALA A 187 2.92 -3.15 -2.33
C ALA A 187 2.51 -1.99 -1.41
N SER A 188 3.44 -1.55 -0.56
CA SER A 188 3.28 -0.34 0.26
C SER A 188 3.41 0.94 -0.58
N ALA A 189 2.95 2.08 -0.04
CA ALA A 189 3.14 3.39 -0.67
C ALA A 189 4.62 3.69 -0.99
N ALA A 190 5.52 3.35 -0.08
CA ALA A 190 6.96 3.58 -0.27
C ALA A 190 7.51 2.77 -1.45
N THR A 191 7.18 1.47 -1.52
CA THR A 191 7.60 0.59 -2.62
C THR A 191 6.97 1.02 -3.95
N ALA A 192 5.70 1.41 -3.95
CA ALA A 192 5.01 1.91 -5.14
C ALA A 192 5.63 3.21 -5.67
N ALA A 193 5.91 4.17 -4.79
CA ALA A 193 6.57 5.42 -5.15
C ALA A 193 7.99 5.20 -5.68
N ALA A 194 8.77 4.35 -5.02
CA ALA A 194 10.13 4.03 -5.45
C ALA A 194 10.14 3.37 -6.84
N SER A 195 9.20 2.46 -7.07
CA SER A 195 9.04 1.79 -8.36
C SER A 195 8.57 2.73 -9.45
N ALA A 196 7.72 3.72 -9.13
CA ALA A 196 7.29 4.75 -10.08
C ALA A 196 8.47 5.62 -10.56
N VAL A 197 9.43 5.91 -9.68
CA VAL A 197 10.67 6.62 -10.06
C VAL A 197 11.61 5.72 -10.85
N ALA A 198 11.72 4.44 -10.49
CA ALA A 198 12.65 3.52 -11.13
C ALA A 198 12.16 2.97 -12.49
N GLY A 199 10.85 3.01 -12.76
CA GLY A 199 10.24 2.38 -13.93
C GLY A 199 10.15 0.85 -13.88
N ARG A 200 10.53 0.26 -12.75
CA ARG A 200 10.48 -1.17 -12.46
C ARG A 200 10.23 -1.38 -10.97
N ILE A 201 9.80 -2.58 -10.59
CA ILE A 201 9.58 -2.91 -9.19
C ILE A 201 10.93 -2.93 -8.44
N VAL A 202 11.07 -2.05 -7.45
CA VAL A 202 12.27 -1.92 -6.60
C VAL A 202 11.90 -1.89 -5.12
N SER A 203 12.86 -2.23 -4.27
CA SER A 203 12.75 -1.93 -2.86
C SER A 203 12.89 -0.42 -2.62
N PRO A 204 12.11 0.20 -1.72
CA PRO A 204 12.25 1.62 -1.40
C PRO A 204 13.65 1.97 -0.87
N VAL A 205 14.37 1.03 -0.27
CA VAL A 205 15.75 1.24 0.22
C VAL A 205 16.78 1.44 -0.91
N GLU A 206 16.44 1.11 -2.16
CA GLU A 206 17.31 1.37 -3.32
C GLU A 206 17.24 2.85 -3.75
N VAL A 207 16.15 3.54 -3.43
CA VAL A 207 15.87 4.92 -3.89
C VAL A 207 15.91 5.92 -2.73
N LEU A 208 15.62 5.49 -1.51
CA LEU A 208 15.77 6.33 -0.33
C LEU A 208 17.25 6.69 -0.10
N PRO A 209 17.55 7.95 0.29
CA PRO A 209 18.91 8.38 0.62
C PRO A 209 19.46 7.69 1.88
#